data_AF-A0A8S4R114-F1
#
_entry.id   AF-A0A8S4R114-F1
#
_cell.length_a   1.000
_cell.length_b   1.000
_cell.length_c   1.000
_cell.angle_alpha   90.00
_cell.angle_beta   90.00
_cell.angle_gamma   90.00
#
_symmetry.space_group_name_H-M   'P 1'
#
loop_
_entity.id
_entity.type
_entity.pdbx_description
1 polymer ?
#
loop_
_entity_poly.entity_id
_entity_poly.type
_entity_poly.pdbx_seq_one_letter_code
_entity_poly.pdbx_strand_id
1 'polypeptide(L)'
;VSWLILPLEFSLPVPLLDIAYRPWRLLIVACTLPFVLGTLFLLVAPESPKFLNASGKSEECLVVLRKIYAVNRRLHEDTYP
;
A
#
# COMPACT_ATOMS: atom_id res chain seq x y z
N VAL A 1 3.56 13.50 12.08
CA VAL A 1 4.64 13.59 11.06
C VAL A 1 5.11 15.03 10.87
N SER A 2 4.24 15.97 10.49
CA SER A 2 4.62 17.38 10.27
C SER A 2 5.32 18.06 11.46
N TRP A 3 4.77 17.94 12.67
CA TRP A 3 5.36 18.51 13.89
C TRP A 3 6.73 17.97 14.27
N LEU A 4 7.12 16.80 13.76
CA LEU A 4 8.46 16.24 13.99
C LEU A 4 9.47 16.73 12.95
N ILE A 5 9.00 17.10 11.74
CA ILE A 5 9.84 17.35 10.58
C ILE A 5 10.08 18.85 10.34
N LEU A 6 9.05 19.69 10.52
CA LEU A 6 9.17 21.13 10.27
C LEU A 6 10.10 21.89 11.23
N PRO A 7 10.25 21.53 12.52
CA PRO A 7 11.17 22.22 13.43
C PRO A 7 12.64 21.92 13.18
N LEU A 8 13.00 20.96 12.31
CA LEU A 8 14.40 20.74 11.96
C LEU A 8 14.93 21.94 11.17
N GLU A 9 16.15 22.39 11.45
CA GLU A 9 16.74 23.56 10.76
C GLU A 9 17.81 23.19 9.72
N PHE A 10 17.90 21.92 9.33
CA PHE A 10 18.95 21.48 8.41
C PHE A 10 18.79 22.10 7.01
N SER A 11 19.92 22.31 6.34
CA SER A 11 20.00 22.72 4.95
C SER A 11 21.12 21.95 4.28
N LEU A 12 20.77 20.86 3.60
CA LEU A 12 21.76 20.01 2.93
C LEU A 12 21.85 20.42 1.45
N PRO A 13 22.98 20.96 0.98
CA PRO A 13 23.14 21.23 -0.45
C PRO A 13 23.20 19.91 -1.21
N VAL A 14 22.43 19.79 -2.30
CA VAL A 14 22.41 18.63 -3.19
C VAL A 14 22.99 19.07 -4.54
N PRO A 15 24.30 18.91 -4.77
CA PRO A 15 25.00 19.46 -5.94
C PRO A 15 24.47 18.90 -7.27
N LEU A 16 23.94 17.67 -7.26
CA LEU A 16 23.36 17.00 -8.43
C LEU A 16 22.14 17.73 -8.99
N LEU A 17 21.38 18.40 -8.13
CA LEU A 17 20.10 19.03 -8.46
C LEU A 17 20.15 20.56 -8.29
N ASP A 18 21.30 21.11 -7.90
CA ASP A 18 21.51 22.52 -7.56
C ASP A 18 20.45 23.09 -6.60
N ILE A 19 20.03 22.28 -5.62
CA ILE A 19 19.03 22.67 -4.61
C ILE A 19 19.56 22.53 -3.19
N ALA A 20 19.10 23.41 -2.31
CA ALA A 20 19.18 23.21 -0.86
C ALA A 20 18.02 22.33 -0.39
N TYR A 21 18.33 21.13 0.10
CA TYR A 21 17.36 20.23 0.68
C TYR A 21 16.93 20.72 2.06
N ARG A 22 15.68 21.17 2.13
CA ARG A 22 15.03 21.75 3.32
C ARG A 22 14.04 20.76 3.94
N PRO A 23 13.75 20.87 5.26
CA PRO A 23 12.88 19.95 5.99
C PRO A 23 11.48 19.77 5.41
N TRP A 24 10.90 20.80 4.80
CA TRP A 24 9.58 20.67 4.15
C TRP A 24 9.59 19.68 2.98
N ARG A 25 10.75 19.48 2.29
CA ARG A 25 10.88 18.45 1.24
C ARG A 25 10.87 17.05 1.84
N LEU A 26 11.51 16.88 3.00
CA LEU A 26 11.45 15.63 3.76
C LEU A 26 10.02 15.32 4.20
N LEU A 27 9.22 16.33 4.56
CA LEU A 27 7.81 16.14 4.90
C LEU A 27 7.02 15.57 3.72
N ILE A 28 7.24 16.08 2.50
CA ILE A 28 6.59 15.55 1.30
C ILE A 28 6.96 14.08 1.07
N VAL A 29 8.25 13.73 1.20
CA VAL A 29 8.71 12.34 1.08
C VAL A 29 8.05 11.47 2.16
N ALA A 30 8.06 11.90 3.42
CA ALA A 30 7.45 11.17 4.52
C ALA A 30 5.94 10.95 4.33
N CYS A 31 5.24 11.96 3.79
CA CYS A 31 3.81 11.85 3.47
C CYS A 31 3.53 10.93 2.28
N THR A 32 4.42 10.86 1.29
CA THR A 32 4.23 10.02 0.09
C THR A 32 4.54 8.54 0.34
N LEU A 33 5.44 8.23 1.29
CA LEU A 33 5.78 6.84 1.65
C LEU A 33 4.57 5.92 1.91
N PRO A 34 3.59 6.25 2.77
CA PRO A 34 2.43 5.40 2.99
C PRO A 34 1.57 5.22 1.73
N PHE A 35 1.51 6.21 0.84
CA PHE A 35 0.79 6.07 -0.43
C PHE A 35 1.52 5.12 -1.37
N VAL A 36 2.85 5.22 -1.49
CA VAL A 36 3.66 4.29 -2.28
C VAL A 36 3.49 2.87 -1.76
N LEU A 37 3.56 2.68 -0.44
CA LEU A 37 3.31 1.38 0.19
C LEU A 37 1.88 0.88 -0.12
N GLY A 38 0.88 1.74 -0.02
CA GLY A 38 -0.50 1.43 -0.38
C GLY A 38 -0.63 0.98 -1.84
N THR A 39 0.01 1.68 -2.78
CA THR A 39 0.03 1.30 -4.20
C THR A 39 0.71 -0.05 -4.40
N LEU A 40 1.84 -0.31 -3.76
CA LEU A 40 2.52 -1.61 -3.83
C LEU A 40 1.63 -2.74 -3.30
N PHE A 41 0.91 -2.52 -2.21
CA PHE A 41 -0.05 -3.50 -1.70
C PHE A 41 -1.20 -3.74 -2.69
N LEU A 42 -1.72 -2.68 -3.32
CA LEU A 42 -2.78 -2.80 -4.32
C LEU A 42 -2.35 -3.58 -5.57
N LEU A 43 -1.07 -3.53 -5.96
CA LEU A 43 -0.56 -4.33 -7.08
C LEU A 43 -0.59 -5.84 -6.82
N VAL A 44 -0.51 -6.25 -5.54
CA VAL A 44 -0.50 -7.66 -5.13
C VAL A 44 -1.87 -8.12 -4.64
N ALA A 45 -2.71 -7.19 -4.18
CA ALA A 45 -4.03 -7.49 -3.68
C ALA A 45 -4.91 -8.11 -4.78
N PRO A 46 -5.59 -9.23 -4.51
CA PRO A 46 -6.54 -9.79 -5.46
C PRO A 46 -7.73 -8.84 -5.63
N GLU A 47 -8.37 -8.89 -6.80
CA GLU A 47 -9.60 -8.16 -7.04
C GLU A 47 -10.67 -8.46 -6.00
N SER A 48 -11.51 -7.47 -5.71
CA SER A 48 -12.52 -7.65 -4.67
C SER A 48 -13.51 -8.77 -5.06
N PRO A 49 -13.82 -9.73 -4.17
CA PRO A 49 -14.77 -10.80 -4.48
C PRO A 49 -16.14 -10.30 -4.95
N LYS A 50 -16.56 -9.17 -4.38
CA LYS A 50 -17.80 -8.49 -4.76
C LYS A 50 -17.79 -8.05 -6.23
N PHE A 51 -16.66 -7.51 -6.71
CA PHE A 51 -16.51 -7.12 -8.10
C PHE A 51 -16.47 -8.34 -9.04
N LEU A 52 -15.74 -9.39 -8.67
CA LEU A 52 -15.68 -10.63 -9.46
C LEU A 52 -17.06 -11.28 -9.60
N ASN A 53 -17.84 -11.32 -8.52
CA ASN A 53 -19.21 -11.84 -8.54
C ASN A 53 -20.12 -10.99 -9.43
N ALA A 54 -20.06 -9.66 -9.31
CA ALA A 54 -20.86 -8.75 -10.15
C ALA A 54 -20.49 -8.83 -11.63
N SER A 55 -19.24 -9.17 -11.95
CA SER A 55 -18.72 -9.32 -13.31
C SER A 55 -19.05 -10.69 -13.94
N GLY A 56 -19.82 -11.54 -13.25
CA GLY A 56 -20.16 -12.90 -13.72
C GLY A 56 -19.01 -13.91 -13.63
N LYS A 57 -17.90 -13.56 -12.97
CA LYS A 57 -16.71 -14.41 -12.80
C LYS A 57 -16.78 -15.20 -11.50
N SER A 58 -17.78 -16.07 -11.38
CA SER A 58 -18.08 -16.79 -10.13
C SER A 58 -16.93 -17.71 -9.67
N GLU A 59 -16.24 -18.39 -10.60
CA GLU A 59 -15.10 -19.26 -10.27
C GLU A 59 -13.91 -18.46 -9.69
N GLU A 60 -13.54 -17.35 -10.33
CA GLU A 60 -12.48 -16.46 -9.81
C GLU A 60 -12.85 -15.89 -8.42
N CYS A 61 -14.12 -15.56 -8.22
CA CYS A 61 -14.64 -15.10 -6.93
C CYS A 61 -14.43 -16.17 -5.84
N LEU A 62 -14.77 -17.43 -6.12
CA LEU A 62 -14.59 -18.54 -5.17
C LEU A 62 -13.11 -18.76 -4.82
N VAL A 63 -12.20 -18.65 -5.78
CA VAL A 63 -10.75 -18.75 -5.52
C VAL A 63 -10.28 -17.65 -4.58
N VAL A 64 -10.71 -16.40 -4.78
CA VAL A 64 -10.34 -15.30 -3.88
C VAL A 64 -10.95 -15.50 -2.48
N LEU A 65 -12.20 -15.97 -2.39
CA LEU A 65 -12.85 -16.25 -1.11
C LEU A 65 -12.15 -17.38 -0.33
N ARG A 66 -11.71 -18.44 -1.02
CA ARG A 66 -10.91 -19.54 -0.43
C ARG A 66 -9.61 -19.02 0.17
N LYS A 67 -8.88 -18.18 -0.56
CA LYS A 67 -7.65 -17.54 -0.07
C LYS A 67 -7.90 -16.67 1.17
N ILE A 68 -8.94 -15.84 1.13
CA ILE A 68 -9.31 -15.00 2.27
C ILE A 68 -9.68 -15.86 3.49
N TYR A 69 -10.45 -16.94 3.30
CA TYR A 69 -10.80 -17.87 4.37
C TYR A 69 -9.56 -18.55 4.97
N ALA A 70 -8.68 -19.07 4.13
CA ALA A 70 -7.45 -19.74 4.54
C ALA A 70 -6.56 -18.83 5.40
N VAL A 71 -6.37 -17.58 4.96
CA VAL A 71 -5.61 -16.57 5.72
C VAL A 71 -6.29 -16.21 7.04
N ASN A 72 -7.59 -15.96 7.03
CA ASN A 72 -8.33 -15.53 8.23
C ASN A 72 -8.46 -16.62 9.28
N ARG A 73 -8.67 -17.87 8.85
CA ARG A 73 -8.84 -19.02 9.74
C ARG A 73 -7.54 -19.74 10.04
N ARG A 74 -6.47 -19.48 9.27
CA ARG A 74 -5.21 -20.24 9.25
C ARG A 74 -5.44 -21.73 8.94
N LEU A 75 -6.41 -22.02 8.08
CA LEU A 75 -6.72 -23.36 7.58
C LEU A 75 -6.35 -23.49 6.09
N HIS A 76 -6.31 -24.72 5.57
CA HIS A 76 -6.05 -24.96 4.15
C HIS A 76 -7.22 -24.50 3.28
N GLU A 77 -6.94 -24.07 2.05
CA GLU A 77 -7.97 -23.60 1.10
C GLU A 77 -9.05 -24.66 0.81
N ASP A 78 -8.69 -25.95 0.89
CA ASP A 78 -9.60 -27.08 0.65
C ASP A 78 -10.65 -27.28 1.75
N THR A 79 -10.47 -26.63 2.90
CA THR A 79 -11.47 -26.66 4.00
C THR A 79 -12.58 -25.62 3.80
N TYR A 80 -12.53 -24.88 2.69
CA TYR A 80 -13.56 -23.91 2.35
C TYR A 80 -14.90 -24.61 2.05
N PRO A 81 -16.00 -24.21 2.71
CA PRO A 81 -17.32 -24.84 2.57
C PRO A 81 -18.03 -24.52 1.25
#